data_AF-A0A835S5T3-F1
#
_entry.id   AF-A0A835S5T3-F1
#
_cell.length_a   1.000
_cell.length_b   1.000
_cell.length_c   1.000
_cell.angle_alpha   90.00
_cell.angle_beta   90.00
_cell.angle_gamma   90.00
#
_symmetry.space_group_name_H-M   'P 1'
#
loop_
_entity.id
_entity.type
_entity.pdbx_description
1 polymer ?
#
loop_
_entity_poly.entity_id
_entity_poly.type
_entity_poly.pdbx_seq_one_letter_code
_entity_poly.pdbx_strand_id
1 'polypeptide(L)'
;MFSLAGSFFEDFLIISGLLLVQVAYGANNIFLNCILALGFDHLFLIATGSFIGAVIMLPIAIVLERKKWPKKLTSTMMVQFGLLALGGVTMFQALLMLGIKRTTPAVASAMPNLVPGFVFLMAAILRYEKFSIWCKYSMAKVLGTIVCLGGAIAMSFLQSPALPKMLTILNATYDNTYKDWMMGCFYLLAAIIIVSCIMVLQAATMVNFPAPFSLYVLTTLMGSILTAFVQIIVEGKFDVGTPNLSILSIISIIAAGSAVSSICIVYQTWCVSKKGPLLVSIFSPVQTVCATSFSTILFGQAIGVGSSIGMILMFIGLYIVLWAKTKEGVQSKKSMPLDVEKPLLS
;
A
#
# COMPACT_ATOMS: atom_id res chain seq x y z
N MET A 1 10.09 -32.43 -21.96
CA MET A 1 11.25 -31.68 -21.42
C MET A 1 11.13 -30.16 -21.65
N PHE A 2 10.77 -29.69 -22.85
CA PHE A 2 10.55 -28.25 -23.14
C PHE A 2 9.45 -27.57 -22.29
N SER A 3 8.34 -28.27 -21.99
CA SER A 3 7.28 -27.74 -21.12
C SER A 3 7.69 -27.61 -19.64
N LEU A 4 8.66 -28.41 -19.18
CA LEU A 4 9.11 -28.42 -17.78
C LEU A 4 10.21 -27.34 -17.55
N ALA A 5 11.06 -27.14 -18.56
CA ALA A 5 12.01 -26.03 -18.57
C ALA A 5 11.30 -24.67 -18.68
N GLY A 6 10.22 -24.60 -19.47
CA GLY A 6 9.37 -23.40 -19.56
C GLY A 6 8.69 -23.04 -18.24
N SER A 7 8.17 -24.02 -17.49
CA SER A 7 7.57 -23.76 -16.17
C SER A 7 8.60 -23.36 -15.12
N PHE A 8 9.80 -23.95 -15.15
CA PHE A 8 10.87 -23.57 -14.23
C PHE A 8 11.38 -22.15 -14.49
N PHE A 9 11.52 -21.77 -15.77
CA PHE A 9 11.92 -20.41 -16.15
C PHE A 9 10.84 -19.38 -15.80
N GLU A 10 9.56 -19.69 -16.04
CA GLU A 10 8.44 -18.82 -15.64
C GLU A 10 8.41 -18.63 -14.11
N ASP A 11 8.63 -19.69 -13.34
CA ASP A 11 8.65 -19.63 -11.87
C ASP A 11 9.84 -18.82 -11.34
N PHE A 12 11.02 -19.01 -11.94
CA PHE A 12 12.20 -18.21 -11.63
C PHE A 12 11.98 -16.74 -11.95
N LEU A 13 11.38 -16.43 -13.11
CA LEU A 13 11.08 -15.07 -13.53
C LEU A 13 10.08 -14.42 -12.58
N ILE A 14 9.01 -15.12 -12.21
CA ILE A 14 8.02 -14.64 -11.24
C ILE A 14 8.68 -14.29 -9.91
N ILE A 15 9.46 -15.22 -9.32
CA ILE A 15 10.09 -15.01 -8.01
C ILE A 15 11.12 -13.88 -8.05
N SER A 16 12.04 -13.90 -9.03
CA SER A 16 13.08 -12.87 -9.16
C SER A 16 12.49 -11.48 -9.44
N GLY A 17 11.48 -11.39 -10.30
CA GLY A 17 10.80 -10.13 -10.57
C GLY A 17 9.99 -9.62 -9.37
N LEU A 18 9.35 -10.51 -8.60
CA LEU A 18 8.67 -10.10 -7.37
C LEU A 18 9.66 -9.53 -6.34
N LEU A 19 10.82 -10.17 -6.16
CA LEU A 19 11.90 -9.62 -5.32
C LEU A 19 12.33 -8.23 -5.80
N LEU A 20 12.57 -8.08 -7.11
CA LEU A 20 12.97 -6.80 -7.70
C LEU A 20 11.92 -5.70 -7.47
N VAL A 21 10.63 -6.03 -7.62
CA VAL A 21 9.52 -5.11 -7.36
C VAL A 21 9.53 -4.62 -5.92
N GLN A 22 9.73 -5.52 -4.95
CA GLN A 22 9.76 -5.14 -3.53
C GLN A 22 10.98 -4.28 -3.19
N VAL A 23 12.14 -4.56 -3.79
CA VAL A 23 13.33 -3.71 -3.69
C VAL A 23 13.05 -2.32 -4.26
N ALA A 24 12.41 -2.24 -5.43
CA ALA A 24 12.05 -0.97 -6.06
C ALA A 24 11.09 -0.14 -5.21
N TYR A 25 10.05 -0.75 -4.61
CA TYR A 25 9.18 -0.04 -3.67
C TYR A 25 9.89 0.38 -2.39
N GLY A 26 10.82 -0.44 -1.88
CA GLY A 26 11.63 -0.09 -0.73
C GLY A 26 12.50 1.14 -1.01
N ALA A 27 13.14 1.18 -2.18
CA ALA A 27 13.90 2.34 -2.65
C ALA A 27 13.00 3.57 -2.86
N ASN A 28 11.80 3.40 -3.41
CA ASN A 28 10.85 4.51 -3.63
C ASN A 28 10.43 5.19 -2.31
N ASN A 29 10.21 4.43 -1.23
CA ASN A 29 9.89 5.01 0.09
C ASN A 29 11.03 5.89 0.63
N ILE A 30 12.28 5.45 0.46
CA ILE A 30 13.46 6.23 0.83
C ILE A 30 13.58 7.49 -0.02
N PHE A 31 13.36 7.34 -1.32
CA PHE A 31 13.39 8.44 -2.27
C PHE A 31 12.33 9.51 -1.96
N LEU A 32 11.09 9.10 -1.65
CA LEU A 32 10.02 10.00 -1.22
C LEU A 32 10.38 10.74 0.07
N ASN A 33 11.00 10.05 1.04
CA ASN A 33 11.46 10.68 2.26
C ASN A 33 12.54 11.75 1.99
N CYS A 34 13.50 11.48 1.08
CA CYS A 34 14.49 12.47 0.65
C CYS A 34 13.83 13.69 0.00
N ILE A 35 12.86 13.47 -0.89
CA ILE A 35 12.14 14.56 -1.57
C ILE A 35 11.37 15.40 -0.54
N LEU A 36 10.66 14.79 0.40
CA LEU A 36 9.96 15.53 1.46
C LEU A 36 10.93 16.35 2.33
N ALA A 37 12.13 15.82 2.60
CA ALA A 37 13.17 16.53 3.34
C ALA A 37 13.76 17.74 2.57
N LEU A 38 13.70 17.73 1.23
CA LEU A 38 14.11 18.86 0.39
C LEU A 38 13.08 20.00 0.34
N GLY A 39 11.95 19.90 1.04
CA GLY A 39 10.95 20.96 1.15
C GLY A 39 9.86 20.93 0.09
N PHE A 40 9.69 19.81 -0.61
CA PHE A 40 8.57 19.60 -1.52
C PHE A 40 7.26 19.47 -0.77
N ASP A 41 6.19 20.05 -1.32
CA ASP A 41 4.86 19.79 -0.79
C ASP A 41 4.39 18.37 -1.12
N HIS A 42 3.90 17.68 -0.09
CA HIS A 42 3.39 16.32 -0.18
C HIS A 42 2.13 16.18 -1.04
N LEU A 43 1.22 17.16 -1.02
CA LEU A 43 -0.02 17.13 -1.82
C LEU A 43 0.31 17.35 -3.31
N PHE A 44 1.26 18.24 -3.61
CA PHE A 44 1.76 18.42 -4.97
C PHE A 44 2.33 17.12 -5.54
N LEU A 45 3.19 16.43 -4.77
CA LEU A 45 3.78 15.14 -5.17
C LEU A 45 2.72 14.07 -5.42
N ILE A 46 1.70 14.00 -4.56
CA ILE A 46 0.59 13.06 -4.70
C ILE A 46 -0.21 13.39 -5.96
N ALA A 47 -0.58 14.65 -6.16
CA ALA A 47 -1.41 15.08 -7.28
C ALA A 47 -0.70 14.83 -8.62
N THR A 48 0.52 15.33 -8.77
CA THR A 48 1.30 15.16 -10.01
C THR A 48 1.74 13.72 -10.24
N GLY A 49 2.22 13.03 -9.20
CA GLY A 49 2.63 11.63 -9.29
C GLY A 49 1.48 10.70 -9.68
N SER A 50 0.30 10.89 -9.10
CA SER A 50 -0.91 10.13 -9.43
C SER A 50 -1.41 10.44 -10.84
N PHE A 51 -1.34 11.70 -11.28
CA PHE A 51 -1.70 12.09 -12.65
C PHE A 51 -0.81 11.37 -13.67
N ILE A 52 0.52 11.47 -13.50
CA ILE A 52 1.48 10.86 -14.42
C ILE A 52 1.33 9.33 -14.41
N GLY A 53 1.19 8.71 -13.23
CA GLY A 53 0.96 7.27 -13.12
C GLY A 53 -0.31 6.82 -13.84
N ALA A 54 -1.40 7.59 -13.71
CA ALA A 54 -2.65 7.29 -14.42
C ALA A 54 -2.51 7.40 -15.94
N VAL A 55 -1.79 8.41 -16.45
CA VAL A 55 -1.51 8.58 -17.88
C VAL A 55 -0.67 7.41 -18.42
N ILE A 56 0.31 6.94 -17.66
CA ILE A 56 1.14 5.77 -18.03
C ILE A 56 0.31 4.48 -18.05
N MET A 57 -0.62 4.32 -17.11
CA MET A 57 -1.49 3.13 -17.03
C MET A 57 -2.67 3.15 -18.00
N LEU A 58 -3.10 4.33 -18.47
CA LEU A 58 -4.23 4.51 -19.39
C LEU A 58 -4.15 3.63 -20.66
N PRO A 59 -3.05 3.56 -21.43
CA PRO A 59 -2.99 2.72 -22.63
C PRO A 59 -3.18 1.24 -22.30
N ILE A 60 -2.62 0.77 -21.19
CA ILE A 60 -2.74 -0.62 -20.73
C ILE A 60 -4.20 -0.93 -20.37
N ALA A 61 -4.86 -0.02 -19.64
CA ALA A 61 -6.27 -0.15 -19.28
C ALA A 61 -7.17 -0.24 -20.53
N ILE A 62 -6.95 0.62 -21.52
CA ILE A 62 -7.73 0.63 -22.77
C ILE A 62 -7.51 -0.66 -23.56
N VAL A 63 -6.27 -1.11 -23.71
CA VAL A 63 -5.95 -2.31 -24.52
C VAL A 63 -6.50 -3.58 -23.87
N LEU A 64 -6.34 -3.73 -22.55
CA LEU A 64 -6.70 -4.97 -21.85
C LEU A 64 -8.19 -5.06 -21.47
N GLU A 65 -8.84 -3.94 -21.19
CA GLU A 65 -10.13 -3.95 -20.49
C GLU A 65 -11.25 -3.21 -21.19
N ARG A 66 -11.02 -2.49 -22.29
CA ARG A 66 -12.09 -1.76 -23.00
C ARG A 66 -13.33 -2.59 -23.30
N LYS A 67 -13.17 -3.90 -23.55
CA LYS A 67 -14.29 -4.83 -23.81
C LYS A 67 -15.05 -5.27 -22.55
N LYS A 68 -14.49 -5.07 -21.35
CA LYS A 68 -15.07 -5.43 -20.05
C LYS A 68 -15.89 -4.30 -19.43
N TRP A 69 -15.94 -3.14 -20.07
CA TRP A 69 -16.64 -1.97 -19.53
C TRP A 69 -18.15 -2.20 -19.52
N PRO A 70 -18.86 -1.76 -18.47
CA PRO A 70 -20.30 -1.84 -18.43
C PRO A 70 -20.92 -0.92 -19.50
N LYS A 71 -22.05 -1.35 -20.06
CA LYS A 71 -22.75 -0.61 -21.12
C LYS A 71 -23.33 0.73 -20.64
N LYS A 72 -23.57 0.88 -19.33
CA LYS A 72 -24.08 2.09 -18.70
C LYS A 72 -23.37 2.32 -17.38
N LEU A 73 -23.02 3.57 -17.09
CA LEU A 73 -22.52 3.98 -15.79
C LEU A 73 -23.70 4.45 -14.93
N THR A 74 -23.93 3.79 -13.81
CA THR A 74 -24.97 4.15 -12.84
C THR A 74 -24.46 5.25 -11.90
N SER A 75 -25.33 6.14 -11.42
CA SER A 75 -24.98 7.18 -10.43
C SER A 75 -24.27 6.61 -9.19
N THR A 76 -24.72 5.44 -8.70
CA THR A 76 -24.06 4.71 -7.61
C THR A 76 -22.58 4.41 -7.89
N MET A 77 -22.24 4.06 -9.14
CA MET A 77 -20.85 3.77 -9.52
C MET A 77 -20.00 5.04 -9.52
N MET A 78 -20.58 6.17 -9.94
CA MET A 78 -19.88 7.47 -9.88
C MET A 78 -19.58 7.88 -8.43
N VAL A 79 -20.54 7.67 -7.52
CA VAL A 79 -20.30 7.89 -6.08
C VAL A 79 -19.21 6.97 -5.55
N GLN A 80 -19.23 5.69 -5.93
CA GLN A 80 -18.17 4.75 -5.57
C GLN A 80 -16.80 5.19 -6.09
N PHE A 81 -16.71 5.62 -7.35
CA PHE A 81 -15.45 6.14 -7.91
C PHE A 81 -14.95 7.38 -7.16
N GLY A 82 -15.86 8.29 -6.81
CA GLY A 82 -15.53 9.46 -5.99
C GLY A 82 -15.00 9.08 -4.60
N LEU A 83 -15.64 8.11 -3.92
CA LEU A 83 -15.17 7.61 -2.62
C LEU A 83 -13.84 6.88 -2.72
N LEU A 84 -13.63 6.07 -3.76
CA LEU A 84 -12.35 5.40 -4.03
C LEU A 84 -11.22 6.42 -4.29
N ALA A 85 -11.51 7.48 -5.06
CA ALA A 85 -10.57 8.56 -5.34
C ALA A 85 -10.22 9.37 -4.07
N LEU A 86 -11.23 9.79 -3.31
CA LEU A 86 -11.07 10.56 -2.08
C LEU A 86 -10.32 9.75 -1.02
N GLY A 87 -10.74 8.51 -0.77
CA GLY A 87 -10.13 7.69 0.27
C GLY A 87 -8.78 7.10 -0.14
N GLY A 88 -8.69 6.50 -1.33
CA GLY A 88 -7.52 5.74 -1.75
C GLY A 88 -6.36 6.58 -2.25
N VAL A 89 -6.64 7.68 -2.95
CA VAL A 89 -5.59 8.53 -3.53
C VAL A 89 -5.34 9.72 -2.62
N THR A 90 -6.39 10.44 -2.23
CA THR A 90 -6.24 11.70 -1.50
C THR A 90 -5.91 11.44 -0.03
N MET A 91 -6.85 10.85 0.73
CA MET A 91 -6.68 10.66 2.17
C MET A 91 -5.57 9.67 2.52
N PHE A 92 -5.57 8.48 1.91
CA PHE A 92 -4.56 7.46 2.21
C PHE A 92 -3.14 7.95 1.91
N GLN A 93 -2.87 8.48 0.72
CA GLN A 93 -1.51 8.92 0.39
C GLN A 93 -1.09 10.15 1.20
N ALA A 94 -2.00 11.10 1.47
CA ALA A 94 -1.69 12.24 2.32
C ALA A 94 -1.31 11.82 3.74
N LEU A 95 -2.09 10.93 4.36
CA LEU A 95 -1.78 10.38 5.68
C LEU A 95 -0.50 9.54 5.69
N LEU A 96 -0.25 8.77 4.64
CA LEU A 96 1.00 8.01 4.49
C LEU A 96 2.21 8.94 4.41
N MET A 97 2.14 10.01 3.60
CA MET A 97 3.21 11.00 3.46
C MET A 97 3.44 11.79 4.76
N LEU A 98 2.37 12.18 5.45
CA LEU A 98 2.46 12.80 6.79
C LEU A 98 3.08 11.85 7.82
N GLY A 99 2.75 10.57 7.74
CA GLY A 99 3.36 9.50 8.52
C GLY A 99 4.85 9.34 8.24
N ILE A 100 5.26 9.24 6.97
CA ILE A 100 6.66 9.14 6.55
C ILE A 100 7.46 10.35 7.05
N LYS A 101 6.93 11.57 6.87
CA LYS A 101 7.58 12.83 7.28
C LYS A 101 7.89 12.90 8.78
N ARG A 102 7.08 12.23 9.62
CA ARG A 102 7.20 12.25 11.09
C ARG A 102 7.79 10.96 11.69
N THR A 103 8.00 9.94 10.87
CA THR A 103 8.53 8.64 11.32
C THR A 103 9.76 8.25 10.49
N THR A 104 10.12 6.97 10.48
CA THR A 104 11.17 6.46 9.57
C THR A 104 10.56 5.77 8.36
N PRO A 105 11.24 5.79 7.20
CA PRO A 105 10.84 5.01 6.03
C PRO A 105 10.66 3.51 6.35
N ALA A 106 11.43 2.99 7.31
CA ALA A 106 11.31 1.63 7.82
C ALA A 106 9.93 1.37 8.43
N VAL A 107 9.50 2.19 9.39
CA VAL A 107 8.17 2.08 10.03
C VAL A 107 7.06 2.28 9.00
N ALA A 108 7.15 3.28 8.14
CA ALA A 108 6.15 3.51 7.10
C ALA A 108 6.05 2.34 6.11
N SER A 109 7.17 1.71 5.73
CA SER A 109 7.18 0.53 4.84
C SER A 109 6.68 -0.74 5.50
N ALA A 110 6.65 -0.81 6.83
CA ALA A 110 6.13 -1.93 7.60
C ALA A 110 4.59 -1.92 7.65
N MET A 111 3.99 -0.73 7.73
CA MET A 111 2.56 -0.54 7.96
C MET A 111 1.65 -1.18 6.88
N PRO A 112 1.97 -1.14 5.58
CA PRO A 112 1.18 -1.83 4.55
C PRO A 112 0.99 -3.34 4.79
N ASN A 113 1.88 -4.00 5.55
CA ASN A 113 1.72 -5.41 5.91
C ASN A 113 0.53 -5.67 6.85
N LEU A 114 -0.04 -4.63 7.47
CA LEU A 114 -1.27 -4.72 8.27
C LEU A 114 -2.53 -4.78 7.39
N VAL A 115 -2.46 -4.31 6.14
CA VAL A 115 -3.63 -4.15 5.26
C VAL A 115 -4.44 -5.44 5.11
N PRO A 116 -3.85 -6.63 4.87
CA PRO A 116 -4.65 -7.85 4.70
C PRO A 116 -5.49 -8.22 5.93
N GLY A 117 -4.96 -7.97 7.14
CA GLY A 117 -5.69 -8.22 8.39
C GLY A 117 -6.82 -7.22 8.60
N PHE A 118 -6.56 -5.94 8.37
CA PHE A 118 -7.58 -4.89 8.50
C PHE A 118 -8.66 -4.95 7.42
N VAL A 119 -8.33 -5.38 6.18
CA VAL A 119 -9.33 -5.62 5.13
C VAL A 119 -10.31 -6.72 5.56
N PHE A 120 -9.81 -7.81 6.15
CA PHE A 120 -10.68 -8.85 6.70
C PHE A 120 -11.56 -8.32 7.84
N LEU A 121 -10.98 -7.56 8.78
CA LEU A 121 -11.74 -6.94 9.87
C LEU A 121 -12.86 -6.03 9.34
N MET A 122 -12.55 -5.17 8.37
CA MET A 122 -13.54 -4.27 7.76
C MET A 122 -14.61 -5.04 6.97
N ALA A 123 -14.23 -6.08 6.21
CA ALA A 123 -15.17 -6.93 5.51
C ALA A 123 -16.14 -7.64 6.47
N ALA A 124 -15.65 -8.06 7.64
CA ALA A 124 -16.46 -8.66 8.69
C ALA A 124 -17.42 -7.64 9.33
N ILE A 125 -16.94 -6.43 9.67
CA ILE A 125 -17.76 -5.34 10.25
C ILE A 125 -18.88 -4.93 9.28
N LEU A 126 -18.55 -4.78 8.00
CA LEU A 126 -19.49 -4.41 6.94
C LEU A 126 -20.37 -5.58 6.47
N ARG A 127 -20.24 -6.77 7.08
CA ARG A 127 -20.96 -8.01 6.74
C ARG A 127 -20.82 -8.46 5.27
N TYR A 128 -19.73 -8.08 4.61
CA TYR A 128 -19.37 -8.60 3.29
C TYR A 128 -18.80 -10.02 3.35
N GLU A 129 -18.35 -10.46 4.52
CA GLU A 129 -17.85 -11.80 4.76
C GLU A 129 -18.64 -12.46 5.89
N LYS A 130 -19.05 -13.73 5.71
CA LYS A 130 -19.75 -14.49 6.76
C LYS A 130 -18.75 -14.85 7.85
N PHE A 131 -18.68 -14.03 8.88
CA PHE A 131 -17.87 -14.31 10.06
C PHE A 131 -18.53 -15.43 10.89
N SER A 132 -17.95 -16.63 10.86
CA SER A 132 -18.29 -17.70 11.78
C SER A 132 -17.14 -17.91 12.76
N ILE A 133 -17.41 -17.67 14.05
CA ILE A 133 -16.45 -17.90 15.15
C ILE A 133 -16.01 -19.38 15.20
N TRP A 134 -16.83 -20.27 14.65
CA TRP A 134 -16.58 -21.71 14.57
C TRP A 134 -15.71 -22.12 13.37
N CYS A 135 -15.45 -21.20 12.44
CA CYS A 135 -14.53 -21.45 11.33
C CYS A 135 -13.09 -21.26 11.78
N LYS A 136 -12.32 -22.36 11.78
CA LYS A 136 -10.89 -22.35 12.17
C LYS A 136 -10.06 -21.32 11.39
N TYR A 137 -10.40 -21.08 10.12
CA TYR A 137 -9.67 -20.12 9.28
C TYR A 137 -10.04 -18.67 9.60
N SER A 138 -11.31 -18.37 9.87
CA SER A 138 -11.73 -17.02 10.27
C SER A 138 -11.13 -16.63 11.62
N MET A 139 -11.05 -17.58 12.57
CA MET A 139 -10.32 -17.38 13.83
C MET A 139 -8.82 -17.14 13.59
N ALA A 140 -8.19 -17.89 12.67
CA ALA A 140 -6.79 -17.70 12.33
C ALA A 140 -6.53 -16.30 11.74
N LYS A 141 -7.44 -15.75 10.91
CA LYS A 141 -7.32 -14.37 10.42
C LYS A 141 -7.38 -13.34 11.55
N VAL A 142 -8.28 -13.51 12.52
CA VAL A 142 -8.36 -12.61 13.69
C VAL A 142 -7.07 -12.68 14.50
N LEU A 143 -6.62 -13.89 14.86
CA LEU A 143 -5.40 -14.10 15.62
C LEU A 143 -4.18 -13.53 14.88
N GLY A 144 -4.06 -13.82 13.58
CA GLY A 144 -2.99 -13.29 12.74
C GLY A 144 -3.01 -11.76 12.66
N THR A 145 -4.19 -11.14 12.63
CA THR A 145 -4.33 -9.66 12.66
C THR A 145 -3.88 -9.09 14.00
N ILE A 146 -4.25 -9.70 15.12
CA ILE A 146 -3.81 -9.29 16.47
C ILE A 146 -2.29 -9.40 16.59
N VAL A 147 -1.72 -10.53 16.14
CA VAL A 147 -0.27 -10.75 16.15
C VAL A 147 0.45 -9.75 15.24
N CYS A 148 -0.10 -9.47 14.05
CA CYS A 148 0.47 -8.52 13.09
C CYS A 148 0.48 -7.10 13.67
N LEU A 149 -0.65 -6.67 14.25
CA LEU A 149 -0.79 -5.37 14.90
C LEU A 149 0.13 -5.25 16.13
N GLY A 150 0.20 -6.30 16.96
CA GLY A 150 1.12 -6.35 18.09
C GLY A 150 2.58 -6.24 17.66
N GLY A 151 2.96 -6.90 16.55
CA GLY A 151 4.28 -6.77 15.93
C GLY A 151 4.58 -5.35 15.43
N ALA A 152 3.63 -4.71 14.75
CA ALA A 152 3.79 -3.34 14.27
C ALA A 152 3.89 -2.32 15.42
N ILE A 153 3.11 -2.51 16.50
CA ILE A 153 3.19 -1.71 17.73
C ILE A 153 4.55 -1.91 18.38
N ALA A 154 4.98 -3.16 18.59
CA ALA A 154 6.29 -3.46 19.17
C ALA A 154 7.43 -2.87 18.32
N MET A 155 7.37 -3.01 16.99
CA MET A 155 8.33 -2.40 16.07
C MET A 155 8.38 -0.87 16.25
N SER A 156 7.22 -0.21 16.31
CA SER A 156 7.14 1.26 16.38
C SER A 156 7.56 1.85 17.73
N PHE A 157 7.31 1.14 18.84
CA PHE A 157 7.70 1.58 20.19
C PHE A 157 9.14 1.22 20.54
N LEU A 158 9.63 0.06 20.09
CA LEU A 158 11.01 -0.38 20.34
C LEU A 158 12.00 0.30 19.39
N GLN A 159 11.50 0.90 18.31
CA GLN A 159 12.27 1.81 17.48
C GLN A 159 12.21 3.22 18.08
N SER A 160 13.34 3.69 18.62
CA SER A 160 13.44 5.07 19.09
C SER A 160 13.47 6.04 17.90
N PRO A 161 12.88 7.25 18.03
CA PRO A 161 13.15 8.34 17.09
C PRO A 161 14.66 8.49 16.98
N ALA A 162 15.19 8.52 15.76
CA ALA A 162 16.63 8.65 15.56
C ALA A 162 17.08 10.02 16.08
N LEU A 163 17.60 10.07 17.30
CA LEU A 163 18.34 11.24 17.76
C LEU A 163 19.61 11.32 16.90
N PRO A 164 19.91 12.47 16.25
CA PRO A 164 21.29 12.72 15.83
C PRO A 164 22.16 12.60 17.09
N LYS A 165 23.16 11.72 17.03
CA LYS A 165 24.16 11.54 18.10
C LYS A 165 25.05 12.77 18.19
N MET A 166 24.52 13.89 18.67
CA MET A 166 25.28 14.98 19.27
C MET A 166 24.31 15.91 20.00
N LEU A 167 24.60 16.18 21.27
CA LEU A 167 23.88 17.04 22.22
C LEU A 167 22.64 16.45 22.91
N THR A 168 22.94 15.73 23.98
CA THR A 168 22.13 15.57 25.19
C THR A 168 21.88 16.93 25.87
N ILE A 169 21.09 17.82 25.26
CA ILE A 169 20.65 19.07 25.91
C ILE A 169 19.15 19.27 25.60
N LEU A 170 18.33 19.24 26.66
CA LEU A 170 16.91 19.61 26.79
C LEU A 170 15.87 18.46 26.71
N ASN A 171 15.40 18.06 27.89
CA ASN A 171 14.21 17.20 28.06
C ASN A 171 12.94 17.75 27.35
N ALA A 172 12.88 19.05 27.03
CA ALA A 172 11.78 19.68 26.30
C ALA A 172 11.76 19.37 24.79
N THR A 173 12.92 19.19 24.14
CA THR A 173 13.00 18.79 22.72
C THR A 173 12.73 17.29 22.55
N TYR A 174 13.09 16.47 23.54
CA TYR A 174 12.79 15.04 23.55
C TYR A 174 11.28 14.75 23.60
N ASP A 175 10.54 15.44 24.48
CA ASP A 175 9.09 15.23 24.62
C ASP A 175 8.30 15.65 23.37
N ASN A 176 8.71 16.75 22.71
CA ASN A 176 8.11 17.19 21.44
C ASN A 176 8.42 16.21 20.29
N THR A 177 9.65 15.73 20.19
CA THR A 177 10.06 14.75 19.17
C THR A 177 9.29 13.43 19.32
N TYR A 178 9.09 12.98 20.55
CA TYR A 178 8.32 11.77 20.84
C TYR A 178 6.83 11.93 20.51
N LYS A 179 6.23 13.09 20.82
CA LYS A 179 4.85 13.41 20.43
C LYS A 179 4.68 13.43 18.90
N ASP A 180 5.62 14.03 18.18
CA ASP A 180 5.59 14.04 16.71
C ASP A 180 5.73 12.64 16.11
N TRP A 181 6.60 11.80 16.69
CA TRP A 181 6.72 10.39 16.32
C TRP A 181 5.41 9.62 16.52
N MET A 182 4.79 9.76 17.70
CA MET A 182 3.49 9.12 17.98
C MET A 182 2.41 9.59 17.01
N MET A 183 2.32 10.89 16.74
CA MET A 183 1.40 11.43 15.73
C MET A 183 1.64 10.83 14.34
N GLY A 184 2.91 10.64 13.97
CA GLY A 184 3.28 9.93 12.74
C GLY A 184 2.76 8.49 12.70
N CYS A 185 2.91 7.73 13.78
CA CYS A 185 2.35 6.37 13.90
C CYS A 185 0.82 6.36 13.81
N PHE A 186 0.13 7.33 14.41
CA PHE A 186 -1.32 7.47 14.28
C PHE A 186 -1.74 7.78 12.84
N TYR A 187 -1.04 8.66 12.12
CA TYR A 187 -1.30 8.91 10.70
C TYR A 187 -1.12 7.66 9.86
N LEU A 188 -0.06 6.88 10.10
CA LEU A 188 0.15 5.61 9.40
C LEU A 188 -0.97 4.60 9.68
N LEU A 189 -1.37 4.44 10.95
CA LEU A 189 -2.47 3.53 11.31
C LEU A 189 -3.79 3.97 10.69
N ALA A 190 -4.10 5.27 10.70
CA ALA A 190 -5.28 5.83 10.05
C ALA A 190 -5.25 5.59 8.53
N ALA A 191 -4.08 5.72 7.90
CA ALA A 191 -3.89 5.39 6.49
C ALA A 191 -4.24 3.92 6.22
N ILE A 192 -3.76 2.98 7.07
CA ILE A 192 -4.08 1.55 6.93
C ILE A 192 -5.59 1.29 7.07
N ILE A 193 -6.26 1.91 8.03
CA ILE A 193 -7.71 1.75 8.20
C ILE A 193 -8.46 2.26 6.97
N ILE A 194 -8.10 3.44 6.46
CA ILE A 194 -8.74 4.03 5.27
C ILE A 194 -8.52 3.15 4.04
N VAL A 195 -7.28 2.73 3.76
CA VAL A 195 -7.02 1.88 2.58
C VAL A 195 -7.71 0.53 2.72
N SER A 196 -7.86 -0.02 3.93
CA SER A 196 -8.62 -1.24 4.15
C SER A 196 -10.12 -1.07 3.84
N CYS A 197 -10.74 0.02 4.27
CA CYS A 197 -12.12 0.35 3.91
C CYS A 197 -12.28 0.52 2.40
N ILE A 198 -11.34 1.22 1.76
CA ILE A 198 -11.33 1.46 0.31
C ILE A 198 -11.10 0.18 -0.47
N MET A 199 -10.28 -0.76 0.00
CA MET A 199 -10.09 -2.07 -0.63
C MET A 199 -11.37 -2.91 -0.59
N VAL A 200 -12.13 -2.87 0.51
CA VAL A 200 -13.45 -3.53 0.60
C VAL A 200 -14.44 -2.89 -0.38
N LEU A 201 -14.49 -1.55 -0.42
CA LEU A 201 -15.31 -0.82 -1.38
C LEU A 201 -14.90 -1.11 -2.83
N GLN A 202 -13.60 -1.18 -3.11
CA GLN A 202 -13.06 -1.48 -4.44
C GLN A 202 -13.50 -2.86 -4.91
N ALA A 203 -13.46 -3.87 -4.02
CA ALA A 203 -13.98 -5.19 -4.33
C ALA A 203 -15.47 -5.17 -4.67
N ALA A 204 -16.28 -4.44 -3.90
CA ALA A 204 -17.71 -4.27 -4.19
C ALA A 204 -17.97 -3.54 -5.52
N THR A 205 -17.14 -2.55 -5.86
CA THR A 205 -17.22 -1.83 -7.15
C THR A 205 -16.83 -2.72 -8.33
N MET A 206 -15.84 -3.61 -8.15
CA MET A 206 -15.39 -4.52 -9.20
C MET A 206 -16.44 -5.56 -9.63
N VAL A 207 -17.52 -5.73 -8.86
CA VAL A 207 -18.68 -6.55 -9.24
C VAL A 207 -19.44 -5.91 -10.40
N ASN A 208 -19.66 -4.60 -10.33
CA ASN A 208 -20.40 -3.84 -11.34
C ASN A 208 -19.47 -3.27 -12.43
N PHE A 209 -18.18 -3.13 -12.11
CA PHE A 209 -17.14 -2.63 -13.01
C PHE A 209 -15.93 -3.58 -13.03
N PRO A 210 -15.98 -4.70 -13.78
CA PRO A 210 -14.97 -5.77 -13.75
C PRO A 210 -13.71 -5.42 -14.57
N ALA A 211 -13.18 -4.22 -14.39
CA ALA A 211 -12.04 -3.66 -15.10
C ALA A 211 -11.09 -2.97 -14.11
N PRO A 212 -10.24 -3.73 -13.39
CA PRO A 212 -9.37 -3.21 -12.33
C PRO A 212 -8.38 -2.13 -12.79
N PHE A 213 -7.76 -2.24 -13.98
CA PHE A 213 -6.84 -1.21 -14.48
C PHE A 213 -7.58 0.08 -14.84
N SER A 214 -8.75 -0.05 -15.46
CA SER A 214 -9.62 1.08 -15.83
C SER A 214 -10.14 1.77 -14.57
N LEU A 215 -10.51 1.01 -13.54
CA LEU A 215 -10.94 1.52 -12.24
C LEU A 215 -9.81 2.26 -11.54
N TYR A 216 -8.59 1.71 -11.59
CA TYR A 216 -7.39 2.36 -11.08
C TYR A 216 -7.16 3.70 -11.77
N VAL A 217 -7.14 3.74 -13.11
CA VAL A 217 -6.92 4.97 -13.88
C VAL A 217 -7.99 6.03 -13.61
N LEU A 218 -9.27 5.65 -13.57
CA LEU A 218 -10.36 6.58 -13.30
C LEU A 218 -10.26 7.18 -11.89
N THR A 219 -10.08 6.33 -10.87
CA THR A 219 -10.03 6.79 -9.48
C THR A 219 -8.74 7.56 -9.18
N THR A 220 -7.62 7.24 -9.82
CA THR A 220 -6.34 7.98 -9.70
C THR A 220 -6.36 9.33 -10.41
N LEU A 221 -7.01 9.45 -11.58
CA LEU A 221 -7.24 10.75 -12.23
C LEU A 221 -8.16 11.65 -11.40
N MET A 222 -9.30 11.12 -10.94
CA MET A 222 -10.21 11.86 -10.07
C MET A 222 -9.52 12.25 -8.76
N GLY A 223 -8.75 11.34 -8.18
CA GLY A 223 -7.99 11.56 -6.95
C GLY A 223 -6.90 12.60 -7.11
N SER A 224 -6.17 12.60 -8.23
CA SER A 224 -5.17 13.62 -8.54
C SER A 224 -5.78 15.02 -8.58
N ILE A 225 -6.91 15.17 -9.27
CA ILE A 225 -7.66 16.43 -9.35
C ILE A 225 -8.09 16.87 -7.95
N LEU A 226 -8.65 15.94 -7.16
CA LEU A 226 -9.12 16.23 -5.81
C LEU A 226 -7.98 16.63 -4.87
N THR A 227 -6.83 15.95 -4.93
CA THR A 227 -5.64 16.32 -4.15
C THR A 227 -5.14 17.71 -4.54
N ALA A 228 -5.12 18.05 -5.83
CA ALA A 228 -4.75 19.39 -6.29
C ALA A 228 -5.70 20.47 -5.73
N PHE A 229 -7.01 20.20 -5.70
CA PHE A 229 -7.98 21.07 -5.06
C PHE A 229 -7.74 21.19 -3.55
N VAL A 230 -7.45 20.09 -2.85
CA VAL A 230 -7.12 20.11 -1.42
C VAL A 230 -5.87 20.97 -1.17
N GLN A 231 -4.84 20.87 -2.02
CA GLN A 231 -3.66 21.72 -1.89
C GLN A 231 -3.98 23.20 -2.06
N ILE A 232 -4.78 23.56 -3.08
CA ILE A 232 -5.21 24.95 -3.29
C ILE A 232 -5.99 25.48 -2.07
N ILE A 233 -6.84 24.65 -1.45
CA ILE A 233 -7.61 25.04 -0.27
C ILE A 233 -6.69 25.23 0.95
N VAL A 234 -5.73 24.33 1.15
CA VAL A 234 -4.86 24.33 2.34
C VAL A 234 -3.75 25.38 2.24
N GLU A 235 -3.13 25.52 1.07
CA GLU A 235 -1.96 26.37 0.86
C GLU A 235 -2.28 27.69 0.13
N GLY A 236 -3.51 27.84 -0.36
CA GLY A 236 -3.95 28.99 -1.16
C GLY A 236 -3.45 29.00 -2.60
N LYS A 237 -2.56 28.06 -2.97
CA LYS A 237 -1.99 27.92 -4.31
C LYS A 237 -1.60 26.46 -4.59
N PHE A 238 -1.55 26.09 -5.86
CA PHE A 238 -0.98 24.81 -6.30
C PHE A 238 0.49 25.05 -6.63
N ASP A 239 1.38 24.70 -5.71
CA ASP A 239 2.82 24.97 -5.85
C ASP A 239 3.67 23.76 -5.45
N VAL A 240 4.90 23.72 -5.93
CA VAL A 240 5.81 22.58 -5.72
C VAL A 240 6.35 22.55 -4.27
N GLY A 241 6.15 23.63 -3.52
CA GLY A 241 6.79 23.92 -2.24
C GLY A 241 7.98 24.85 -2.45
N THR A 242 8.98 24.77 -1.57
CA THR A 242 10.22 25.56 -1.69
C THR A 242 11.45 24.69 -2.00
N PRO A 243 11.43 23.84 -3.05
CA PRO A 243 12.59 23.04 -3.40
C PRO A 243 13.65 23.93 -4.06
N ASN A 244 14.93 23.68 -3.75
CA ASN A 244 16.06 24.39 -4.34
C ASN A 244 16.45 23.84 -5.73
N LEU A 245 15.46 23.34 -6.50
CA LEU A 245 15.64 22.59 -7.74
C LEU A 245 14.81 23.19 -8.88
N SER A 246 15.26 22.99 -10.12
CA SER A 246 14.49 23.43 -11.30
C SER A 246 13.20 22.63 -11.45
N ILE A 247 12.11 23.29 -11.86
CA ILE A 247 10.79 22.66 -12.07
C ILE A 247 10.87 21.47 -13.04
N LEU A 248 11.70 21.55 -14.08
CA LEU A 248 11.88 20.46 -15.04
C LEU A 248 12.49 19.21 -14.38
N SER A 249 13.51 19.39 -13.55
CA SER A 249 14.13 18.30 -12.80
C SER A 249 13.13 17.61 -11.87
N ILE A 250 12.23 18.40 -11.28
CA ILE A 250 11.19 17.93 -10.38
C ILE A 250 10.19 17.03 -11.11
N ILE A 251 9.65 17.52 -12.23
CA ILE A 251 8.69 16.75 -13.02
C ILE A 251 9.35 15.46 -13.53
N SER A 252 10.62 15.51 -13.95
CA SER A 252 11.36 14.32 -14.38
C SER A 252 11.53 13.29 -13.27
N ILE A 253 11.82 13.74 -12.05
CA ILE A 253 11.96 12.88 -10.87
C ILE A 253 10.63 12.17 -10.55
N ILE A 254 9.54 12.93 -10.51
CA ILE A 254 8.20 12.41 -10.21
C ILE A 254 7.78 11.44 -11.33
N ALA A 255 8.01 11.80 -12.59
CA ALA A 255 7.70 10.95 -13.73
C ALA A 255 8.45 9.61 -13.70
N ALA A 256 9.74 9.62 -13.34
CA ALA A 256 10.52 8.40 -13.20
C ALA A 256 9.96 7.49 -12.07
N GLY A 257 9.65 8.06 -10.90
CA GLY A 257 9.06 7.31 -9.79
C GLY A 257 7.69 6.72 -10.12
N SER A 258 6.83 7.50 -10.78
CA SER A 258 5.52 7.05 -11.24
C SER A 258 5.61 5.97 -12.32
N ALA A 259 6.59 6.07 -13.24
CA ALA A 259 6.83 5.06 -14.26
C ALA A 259 7.25 3.72 -13.65
N VAL A 260 8.23 3.74 -12.74
CA VAL A 260 8.68 2.54 -12.02
C VAL A 260 7.50 1.90 -11.26
N SER A 261 6.74 2.71 -10.51
CA SER A 261 5.58 2.23 -9.75
C SER A 261 4.51 1.60 -10.64
N SER A 262 4.25 2.19 -11.81
CA SER A 262 3.28 1.66 -12.77
C SER A 262 3.72 0.31 -13.33
N ILE A 263 4.99 0.19 -13.74
CA ILE A 263 5.56 -1.08 -14.22
C ILE A 263 5.46 -2.16 -13.15
N CYS A 264 5.79 -1.82 -11.89
CA CYS A 264 5.67 -2.73 -10.75
C CYS A 264 4.22 -3.20 -10.52
N ILE A 265 3.22 -2.32 -10.68
CA ILE A 265 1.81 -2.69 -10.56
C ILE A 265 1.42 -3.68 -11.66
N VAL A 266 1.73 -3.38 -12.94
CA VAL A 266 1.43 -4.30 -14.06
C VAL A 266 2.04 -5.68 -13.81
N TYR A 267 3.31 -5.71 -13.41
CA TYR A 267 4.03 -6.95 -13.15
C TYR A 267 3.41 -7.75 -11.99
N GLN A 268 3.06 -7.08 -10.88
CA GLN A 268 2.38 -7.73 -9.77
C GLN A 268 1.02 -8.27 -10.18
N THR A 269 0.22 -7.50 -10.93
CA THR A 269 -1.10 -7.97 -11.41
C THR A 269 -0.96 -9.20 -12.31
N TRP A 270 0.07 -9.24 -13.16
CA TRP A 270 0.39 -10.42 -13.96
C TRP A 270 0.76 -11.63 -13.08
N CYS A 271 1.61 -11.44 -12.07
CA CYS A 271 1.97 -12.48 -11.11
C CYS A 271 0.76 -12.99 -10.31
N VAL A 272 -0.13 -12.10 -9.85
CA VAL A 272 -1.38 -12.44 -9.18
C VAL A 272 -2.26 -13.29 -10.09
N SER A 273 -2.35 -12.95 -11.36
CA SER A 273 -3.14 -13.70 -12.35
C SER A 273 -2.59 -15.10 -12.60
N LYS A 274 -1.27 -15.31 -12.47
CA LYS A 274 -0.59 -16.59 -12.72
C LYS A 274 -0.52 -17.51 -11.50
N LYS A 275 -0.12 -16.96 -10.35
CA LYS A 275 0.18 -17.74 -9.13
C LYS A 275 -0.76 -17.42 -7.96
N GLY A 276 -1.71 -16.51 -8.16
CA GLY A 276 -2.66 -16.07 -7.15
C GLY A 276 -2.10 -14.95 -6.27
N PRO A 277 -2.99 -14.23 -5.55
CA PRO A 277 -2.61 -13.10 -4.71
C PRO A 277 -1.75 -13.49 -3.51
N LEU A 278 -1.84 -14.74 -3.04
CA LEU A 278 -1.03 -15.22 -1.92
C LEU A 278 0.47 -15.11 -2.22
N LEU A 279 0.92 -15.60 -3.38
CA LEU A 279 2.35 -15.64 -3.70
C LEU A 279 2.94 -14.24 -3.69
N VAL A 280 2.24 -13.27 -4.30
CA VAL A 280 2.70 -11.87 -4.38
C VAL A 280 2.79 -11.25 -2.98
N SER A 281 1.77 -11.47 -2.13
CA SER A 281 1.75 -10.90 -0.78
C SER A 281 2.83 -11.46 0.16
N ILE A 282 3.31 -12.69 -0.06
CA ILE A 282 4.42 -13.28 0.71
C ILE A 282 5.73 -12.49 0.52
N PHE A 283 5.89 -11.77 -0.59
CA PHE A 283 7.08 -10.93 -0.82
C PHE A 283 6.96 -9.53 -0.21
N SER A 284 5.78 -9.06 0.20
CA SER A 284 5.60 -7.72 0.81
C SER A 284 6.57 -7.42 1.98
N PRO A 285 6.83 -8.36 2.92
CA PRO A 285 7.87 -8.19 3.95
C PRO A 285 9.25 -7.81 3.43
N VAL A 286 9.62 -8.26 2.22
CA VAL A 286 10.92 -7.95 1.60
C VAL A 286 11.06 -6.46 1.33
N GLN A 287 9.98 -5.77 0.95
CA GLN A 287 9.98 -4.32 0.80
C GLN A 287 10.36 -3.62 2.10
N THR A 288 9.80 -4.07 3.22
CA THR A 288 10.08 -3.51 4.56
C THR A 288 11.55 -3.73 4.96
N VAL A 289 12.09 -4.92 4.70
CA VAL A 289 13.50 -5.24 4.97
C VAL A 289 14.42 -4.39 4.10
N CYS A 290 14.15 -4.24 2.81
CA CYS A 290 14.94 -3.41 1.91
C CYS A 290 14.90 -1.92 2.30
N ALA A 291 13.70 -1.38 2.56
CA ALA A 291 13.55 0.00 3.02
C ALA A 291 14.31 0.24 4.33
N THR A 292 14.23 -0.71 5.26
CA THR A 292 14.99 -0.71 6.50
C THR A 292 16.50 -0.66 6.24
N SER A 293 17.03 -1.59 5.43
CA SER A 293 18.46 -1.65 5.13
C SER A 293 18.96 -0.37 4.48
N PHE A 294 18.23 0.17 3.49
CA PHE A 294 18.56 1.45 2.88
C PHE A 294 18.50 2.62 3.87
N SER A 295 17.50 2.63 4.77
CA SER A 295 17.37 3.66 5.80
C SER A 295 18.54 3.64 6.77
N THR A 296 19.00 2.45 7.17
CA THR A 296 20.17 2.31 8.04
C THR A 296 21.46 2.74 7.34
N ILE A 297 21.67 2.38 6.08
CA ILE A 297 22.88 2.73 5.32
C ILE A 297 22.95 4.23 5.02
N LEU A 298 21.84 4.84 4.56
CA LEU A 298 21.82 6.22 4.10
C LEU A 298 21.63 7.24 5.22
N PHE A 299 20.77 6.94 6.20
CA PHE A 299 20.44 7.87 7.28
C PHE A 299 21.06 7.48 8.63
N GLY A 300 21.81 6.37 8.72
CA GLY A 300 22.38 5.89 9.97
C GLY A 300 21.34 5.40 10.98
N GLN A 301 20.08 5.24 10.56
CA GLN A 301 18.97 4.84 11.43
C GLN A 301 18.97 3.32 11.62
N ALA A 302 19.81 2.84 12.54
CA ALA A 302 19.88 1.42 12.86
C ALA A 302 18.61 0.96 13.59
N ILE A 303 18.06 -0.17 13.14
CA ILE A 303 16.94 -0.83 13.84
C ILE A 303 17.49 -1.57 15.06
N GLY A 304 17.01 -1.22 16.25
CA GLY A 304 17.35 -1.92 17.47
C GLY A 304 16.81 -3.35 17.48
N VAL A 305 17.45 -4.25 18.22
CA VAL A 305 17.07 -5.67 18.31
C VAL A 305 15.58 -5.86 18.66
N GLY A 306 15.04 -5.02 19.54
CA GLY A 306 13.62 -5.04 19.88
C GLY A 306 12.70 -4.76 18.69
N SER A 307 13.01 -3.77 17.87
CA SER A 307 12.22 -3.45 16.67
C SER A 307 12.32 -4.56 15.61
N SER A 308 13.48 -5.22 15.48
CA SER A 308 13.62 -6.41 14.64
C SER A 308 12.71 -7.56 15.07
N ILE A 309 12.56 -7.80 16.38
CA ILE A 309 11.63 -8.80 16.92
C ILE A 309 10.18 -8.41 16.59
N GLY A 310 9.82 -7.13 16.75
CA GLY A 310 8.51 -6.61 16.37
C GLY A 310 8.21 -6.82 14.88
N MET A 311 9.17 -6.57 14.00
CA MET A 311 9.07 -6.80 12.57
C MET A 311 8.85 -8.28 12.23
N ILE A 312 9.60 -9.20 12.86
CA ILE A 312 9.41 -10.65 12.68
C ILE A 312 8.01 -11.07 13.12
N LEU A 313 7.55 -10.59 14.29
CA LEU A 313 6.21 -10.88 14.80
C LEU A 313 5.12 -10.37 13.85
N MET A 314 5.31 -9.17 13.28
CA MET A 314 4.42 -8.59 12.29
C MET A 314 4.30 -9.49 11.05
N PHE A 315 5.43 -9.97 10.53
CA PHE A 315 5.44 -10.87 9.37
C PHE A 315 4.77 -12.22 9.67
N ILE A 316 5.01 -12.80 10.84
CA ILE A 316 4.32 -14.03 11.28
C ILE A 316 2.80 -13.82 11.27
N GLY A 317 2.32 -12.70 11.83
CA GLY A 317 0.91 -12.35 11.82
C GLY A 317 0.33 -12.23 10.40
N LEU A 318 1.02 -11.50 9.52
CA LEU A 318 0.66 -11.39 8.09
C LEU A 318 0.54 -12.76 7.42
N TYR A 319 1.52 -13.64 7.61
CA TYR A 319 1.51 -14.98 7.01
C TYR A 319 0.33 -15.81 7.49
N ILE A 320 -0.02 -15.76 8.78
CA ILE A 320 -1.19 -16.47 9.32
C ILE A 320 -2.48 -15.98 8.62
N VAL A 321 -2.65 -14.67 8.46
CA VAL A 321 -3.82 -14.07 7.78
C VAL A 321 -3.90 -14.53 6.32
N LEU A 322 -2.79 -14.42 5.59
CA LEU A 322 -2.73 -14.77 4.17
C LEU A 322 -2.94 -16.27 3.93
N TRP A 323 -2.36 -17.11 4.79
CA TRP A 323 -2.54 -18.55 4.76
C TRP A 323 -4.01 -18.94 4.98
N ALA A 324 -4.65 -18.36 6.01
CA ALA A 324 -6.05 -18.60 6.30
C ALA A 324 -6.96 -18.18 5.15
N LYS A 325 -6.74 -17.00 4.56
CA LYS A 325 -7.48 -16.52 3.39
C LYS A 325 -7.37 -17.48 2.19
N THR A 326 -6.17 -17.99 1.94
CA THR A 326 -5.94 -18.92 0.82
C THR A 326 -6.67 -20.24 1.04
N LYS A 327 -6.65 -20.78 2.27
CA LYS A 327 -7.33 -22.03 2.58
C LYS A 327 -8.85 -21.92 2.48
N GLU A 328 -9.44 -20.80 2.91
CA GLU A 328 -10.86 -20.54 2.72
C GLU A 328 -11.25 -20.45 1.23
N GLY A 329 -10.46 -19.75 0.41
CA GLY A 329 -10.71 -19.68 -1.03
C GLY A 329 -10.67 -21.05 -1.72
N VAL A 330 -9.77 -21.95 -1.29
CA VAL A 330 -9.70 -23.33 -1.80
C VAL A 330 -10.89 -24.17 -1.32
N GLN A 331 -11.33 -24.03 -0.07
CA GLN A 331 -12.51 -24.74 0.44
C GLN A 331 -13.80 -24.27 -0.24
N SER A 332 -13.99 -22.96 -0.41
CA SER A 332 -15.15 -22.38 -1.09
C SER A 332 -15.29 -22.91 -2.53
N LYS A 333 -14.18 -23.02 -3.26
CA LYS A 333 -14.15 -23.61 -4.62
C LYS A 333 -14.49 -25.10 -4.65
N LYS A 334 -14.20 -25.87 -3.59
CA LYS A 334 -14.53 -27.30 -3.51
C LYS A 334 -15.99 -27.55 -3.10
N SER A 335 -16.63 -26.59 -2.43
CA SER A 335 -18.00 -26.74 -1.91
C SER A 335 -19.10 -26.19 -2.83
N MET A 336 -18.78 -25.53 -3.94
CA MET A 336 -19.77 -25.00 -4.88
C MET A 336 -20.05 -25.99 -6.04
N PRO A 337 -21.32 -26.41 -6.26
CA PRO A 337 -21.75 -26.88 -7.58
C PRO A 337 -21.73 -25.71 -8.57
N LEU A 338 -21.56 -26.01 -9.87
CA LEU A 338 -21.19 -25.10 -10.96
C LEU A 338 -22.05 -23.83 -11.19
N ASP A 339 -23.15 -23.61 -10.45
CA ASP A 339 -24.14 -22.56 -10.74
C ASP A 339 -24.51 -21.64 -9.55
N VAL A 340 -23.68 -21.53 -8.49
CA VAL A 340 -23.96 -20.57 -7.40
C VAL A 340 -22.87 -19.50 -7.27
N GLU A 341 -23.34 -18.25 -7.26
CA GLU A 341 -22.60 -16.99 -7.25
C GLU A 341 -21.52 -16.93 -6.16
N LYS A 342 -20.30 -16.51 -6.54
CA LYS A 342 -19.13 -16.40 -5.66
C LYS A 342 -19.31 -15.27 -4.63
N PRO A 343 -18.86 -15.45 -3.37
CA PRO A 343 -18.73 -14.33 -2.45
C PRO A 343 -17.69 -13.32 -2.96
N LEU A 344 -18.01 -12.03 -2.82
CA LEU A 344 -17.33 -10.90 -3.49
C LEU A 344 -15.85 -10.69 -3.12
N LEU A 345 -15.31 -11.43 -2.15
CA LEU A 345 -13.99 -11.21 -1.55
C LEU A 345 -13.12 -12.48 -1.35
N SER A 346 -13.56 -13.66 -1.84
CA SER A 346 -12.84 -14.94 -1.69
C SER A 346 -11.65 -15.12 -2.62
#